data_AF-A0A924GG78-F1
#
_entry.id   AF-A0A924GG78-F1
#
_cell.length_a   1.000
_cell.length_b   1.000
_cell.length_c   1.000
_cell.angle_alpha   90.00
_cell.angle_beta   90.00
_cell.angle_gamma   90.00
#
_symmetry.space_group_name_H-M   'P 1'
#
loop_
_entity.id
_entity.type
_entity.pdbx_description
1 polymer ?
#
loop_
_entity_poly.entity_id
_entity_poly.type
_entity_poly.pdbx_seq_one_letter_code
_entity_poly.pdbx_strand_id
1 'polypeptide(L)'
;MRDAMNPFNPGSGTPPPALVGRDQELTAFDVLIERTSFSRPGRGMVLTGLRGVGKTVLLNQMRRRAEAAGWFTVNIEARRDAAGSFAVRKALAREIAAKARSLNRPGITERTRDALRSVAAFNVKLGTSGIDLGVEIVSGRADSGALDIDVREVVEDLTSA
;
A
#
# COMPACT_ATOMS: atom_id res chain seq x y z
N MET A 1 -27.70 8.39 -28.85
CA MET A 1 -26.29 7.97 -29.01
C MET A 1 -26.27 6.47 -28.76
N ARG A 2 -25.67 5.64 -29.62
CA ARG A 2 -25.65 4.17 -29.42
C ARG A 2 -24.79 3.86 -28.19
N ASP A 3 -25.27 3.06 -27.24
CA ASP A 3 -24.54 2.71 -26.00
C ASP A 3 -23.15 2.12 -26.28
N ALA A 4 -22.96 1.45 -27.42
CA ALA A 4 -21.67 0.92 -27.87
C ALA A 4 -20.59 2.00 -28.15
N MET A 5 -20.98 3.27 -28.30
CA MET A 5 -20.07 4.40 -28.51
C MET A 5 -19.89 5.25 -27.24
N ASN A 6 -20.46 4.82 -26.11
CA ASN A 6 -20.26 5.50 -24.84
C ASN A 6 -18.84 5.21 -24.31
N PRO A 7 -17.93 6.20 -24.22
CA PRO A 7 -16.58 5.99 -23.71
C PRO A 7 -16.56 5.69 -22.19
N PHE A 8 -17.67 5.92 -21.50
CA PHE A 8 -17.86 5.57 -20.10
C PHE A 8 -18.44 4.17 -19.98
N ASN A 9 -17.58 3.15 -20.05
CA ASN A 9 -17.94 1.80 -19.64
C ASN A 9 -17.74 1.66 -18.13
N PRO A 10 -18.80 1.53 -17.32
CA PRO A 10 -18.68 1.34 -15.88
C PRO A 10 -18.19 -0.08 -15.56
N GLY A 11 -16.87 -0.29 -15.64
CA GLY A 11 -16.16 -1.43 -15.07
C GLY A 11 -15.51 -1.04 -13.74
N SER A 12 -15.41 -1.98 -12.78
CA SER A 12 -14.72 -1.75 -11.52
C SER A 12 -13.22 -1.54 -11.76
N GLY A 13 -12.78 -0.28 -11.80
CA GLY A 13 -11.37 0.07 -11.90
C GLY A 13 -10.78 0.13 -13.31
N THR A 14 -11.58 -0.11 -14.37
CA THR A 14 -11.14 0.08 -15.75
C THR A 14 -10.84 1.56 -15.99
N PRO A 15 -9.62 1.91 -16.45
CA PRO A 15 -9.30 3.30 -16.74
C PRO A 15 -10.16 3.79 -17.91
N PRO A 16 -10.89 4.92 -17.77
CA PRO A 16 -11.58 5.54 -18.88
C PRO A 16 -10.54 6.10 -19.86
N PRO A 17 -10.92 6.28 -21.14
CA PRO A 17 -10.03 6.89 -22.14
C PRO A 17 -9.57 8.31 -21.76
N ALA A 18 -10.30 9.01 -20.89
CA ALA A 18 -9.86 10.26 -20.28
C ALA A 18 -10.35 10.42 -18.83
N LEU A 19 -9.48 10.92 -17.95
CA LEU A 19 -9.78 11.32 -16.56
C LEU A 19 -10.06 12.83 -16.50
N VAL A 20 -11.13 13.28 -17.15
CA VAL A 20 -11.45 14.71 -17.25
C VAL A 20 -11.88 15.27 -15.89
N GLY A 21 -11.37 16.46 -15.54
CA GLY A 21 -11.80 17.21 -14.35
C GLY A 21 -11.26 16.67 -13.02
N ARG A 22 -10.22 15.83 -13.05
CA ARG A 22 -9.54 15.29 -11.86
C ARG A 22 -8.10 15.81 -11.67
N ASP A 23 -7.74 16.84 -12.44
CA ASP A 23 -6.39 17.39 -12.46
C ASP A 23 -6.01 18.01 -11.11
N GLN A 24 -6.98 18.56 -10.37
CA GLN A 24 -6.72 19.14 -9.04
C GLN A 24 -6.31 18.07 -8.03
N GLU A 25 -7.06 16.96 -7.94
CA GLU A 25 -6.72 15.86 -7.03
C GLU A 25 -5.41 15.19 -7.41
N LEU A 26 -5.18 15.02 -8.72
CA LEU A 26 -3.94 14.45 -9.23
C LEU A 26 -2.73 15.35 -8.95
N THR A 27 -2.84 16.67 -9.14
CA THR A 27 -1.79 17.64 -8.83
C THR A 27 -1.51 17.69 -7.32
N ALA A 28 -2.56 17.65 -6.49
CA ALA A 28 -2.40 17.59 -5.04
C ALA A 28 -1.64 16.32 -4.59
N PHE A 29 -1.89 15.20 -5.26
CA PHE A 29 -1.16 13.96 -5.01
C PHE A 29 0.30 14.03 -5.48
N ASP A 30 0.60 14.68 -6.61
CA ASP A 30 1.97 14.89 -7.06
C ASP A 30 2.77 15.73 -6.05
N VAL A 31 2.16 16.80 -5.52
CA VAL A 31 2.75 17.61 -4.44
C VAL A 31 2.99 16.77 -3.18
N LEU A 32 2.09 15.85 -2.84
CA LEU A 32 2.29 14.92 -1.72
C LEU A 32 3.53 14.03 -1.95
N ILE A 33 3.67 13.49 -3.16
CA ILE A 33 4.83 12.67 -3.53
C ILE A 33 6.13 13.47 -3.37
N GLU A 34 6.17 14.66 -3.96
CA GLU A 34 7.35 15.53 -3.94
C GLU A 34 7.72 15.91 -2.50
N ARG A 35 6.75 16.34 -1.68
CA ARG A 35 7.00 16.71 -0.27
C ARG A 35 7.60 15.55 0.53
N THR A 36 7.06 14.35 0.35
CA THR A 36 7.56 13.16 1.05
C THR A 36 8.99 12.83 0.63
N SER A 37 9.37 13.04 -0.63
CA SER A 37 10.75 12.85 -1.09
C SER A 37 11.76 13.80 -0.43
N PHE A 38 11.30 14.95 0.08
CA PHE A 38 12.09 15.88 0.88
C PHE A 38 11.95 15.66 2.38
N SER A 39 11.43 14.50 2.82
CA SER A 39 11.12 14.20 4.22
C SER A 39 10.22 15.25 4.89
N ARG A 40 9.40 15.95 4.09
CA ARG A 40 8.46 16.95 4.59
C ARG A 40 7.12 16.29 4.86
N PRO A 41 6.45 16.64 5.98
CA PRO A 41 5.16 16.06 6.32
C PRO A 41 4.12 16.35 5.22
N GLY A 42 3.39 15.31 4.83
CA GLY A 42 2.25 15.36 3.91
C GLY A 42 0.99 14.85 4.61
N ARG A 43 -0.16 15.44 4.30
CA ARG A 43 -1.46 14.93 4.77
C ARG A 43 -2.00 13.93 3.76
N GLY A 44 -2.39 12.74 4.24
CA GLY A 44 -3.09 11.77 3.40
C GLY A 44 -4.35 12.35 2.76
N MET A 45 -4.74 11.79 1.62
CA MET A 45 -5.91 12.25 0.86
C MET A 45 -7.10 11.32 1.08
N VAL A 46 -8.29 11.89 1.27
CA VAL A 46 -9.55 11.13 1.35
C VAL A 46 -10.46 11.60 0.21
N LEU A 47 -10.78 10.70 -0.71
CA LEU A 47 -11.66 10.98 -1.84
C LEU A 47 -13.11 10.63 -1.48
N THR A 48 -13.98 11.62 -1.50
CA THR A 48 -15.41 11.46 -1.20
C THR A 48 -16.28 11.72 -2.43
N GLY A 49 -17.55 11.29 -2.41
CA GLY A 49 -18.51 11.52 -3.50
C GLY A 49 -19.38 10.31 -3.82
N LEU A 50 -20.33 10.47 -4.73
CA LEU A 50 -21.34 9.46 -5.10
C LEU A 50 -20.74 8.19 -5.73
N ARG A 51 -21.48 7.08 -5.73
CA ARG A 51 -21.07 5.84 -6.42
C ARG A 51 -20.96 6.10 -7.92
N GLY A 52 -19.97 5.51 -8.58
CA GLY A 52 -19.82 5.59 -10.03
C GLY A 52 -19.06 6.82 -10.55
N VAL A 53 -18.72 7.81 -9.71
CA VAL A 53 -18.01 9.05 -10.14
C VAL A 53 -16.50 8.86 -10.43
N GLY A 54 -16.02 7.61 -10.51
CA GLY A 54 -14.62 7.32 -10.85
C GLY A 54 -13.61 7.38 -9.68
N LYS A 55 -14.05 7.36 -8.42
CA LYS A 55 -13.12 7.42 -7.26
C LYS A 55 -12.06 6.30 -7.28
N THR A 56 -12.46 5.07 -7.56
CA THR A 56 -11.51 3.93 -7.66
C THR A 56 -10.55 4.08 -8.83
N VAL A 57 -11.01 4.63 -9.95
CA VAL A 57 -10.15 4.94 -11.10
C VAL A 57 -9.11 5.99 -10.71
N LEU A 58 -9.53 7.03 -9.98
CA LEU A 58 -8.63 8.08 -9.50
C LEU A 58 -7.59 7.52 -8.51
N LEU A 59 -7.99 6.67 -7.55
CA LEU A 59 -7.05 5.96 -6.67
C LEU A 59 -6.05 5.10 -7.45
N ASN A 60 -6.50 4.41 -8.50
CA ASN A 60 -5.62 3.63 -9.37
C ASN A 60 -4.61 4.51 -10.12
N GLN A 61 -5.00 5.71 -10.55
CA GLN A 61 -4.09 6.66 -11.18
C GLN A 61 -3.07 7.22 -10.18
N MET A 62 -3.51 7.58 -8.97
CA MET A 62 -2.61 7.97 -7.88
C MET A 62 -1.62 6.85 -7.56
N ARG A 63 -2.08 5.60 -7.42
CA ARG A 63 -1.20 4.44 -7.23
C ARG A 63 -0.12 4.35 -8.30
N ARG A 64 -0.49 4.44 -9.59
CA ARG A 64 0.48 4.41 -10.70
C ARG A 64 1.53 5.51 -10.60
N ARG A 65 1.14 6.72 -10.17
CA ARG A 65 2.08 7.84 -9.98
C ARG A 65 3.02 7.62 -8.81
N ALA A 66 2.51 7.08 -7.70
CA ALA A 66 3.33 6.72 -6.55
C ALA A 66 4.34 5.62 -6.91
N GLU A 67 3.89 4.56 -7.61
CA GLU A 67 4.77 3.50 -8.12
C GLU A 67 5.85 4.04 -9.07
N ALA A 68 5.48 4.96 -9.98
CA ALA A 68 6.43 5.63 -10.86
C ALA A 68 7.46 6.50 -10.09
N ALA A 69 7.08 7.02 -8.94
CA ALA A 69 7.97 7.73 -8.00
C ALA A 69 8.75 6.77 -7.06
N GLY A 70 8.69 5.46 -7.30
CA GLY A 70 9.42 4.46 -6.51
C GLY A 70 8.77 4.08 -5.19
N TRP A 71 7.55 4.54 -4.91
CA TRP A 71 6.85 4.16 -3.68
C TRP A 71 6.40 2.71 -3.75
N PHE A 72 6.44 2.05 -2.59
CA PHE A 72 5.75 0.80 -2.39
C PHE A 72 4.28 1.08 -2.08
N THR A 73 3.37 0.56 -2.91
CA THR A 73 1.93 0.78 -2.74
C THR A 73 1.20 -0.53 -2.43
N VAL A 74 0.26 -0.48 -1.50
CA VAL A 74 -0.64 -1.59 -1.15
C VAL A 74 -2.07 -1.18 -1.48
N ASN A 75 -2.78 -1.99 -2.27
CA ASN A 75 -4.18 -1.76 -2.58
C ASN A 75 -5.08 -2.59 -1.66
N ILE A 76 -6.04 -1.93 -1.01
CA ILE A 76 -6.90 -2.55 -0.01
C ILE A 76 -8.35 -2.16 -0.29
N GLU A 77 -9.21 -3.16 -0.43
CA GLU A 77 -10.65 -2.97 -0.46
C GLU A 77 -11.24 -3.28 0.92
N ALA A 78 -11.71 -2.25 1.61
CA ALA A 78 -12.29 -2.40 2.93
C ALA A 78 -13.73 -2.92 2.85
N ARG A 79 -14.03 -3.97 3.62
CA ARG A 79 -15.40 -4.45 3.87
C ARG A 79 -15.72 -4.30 5.35
N ARG A 80 -17.00 -4.11 5.67
CA ARG A 80 -17.49 -3.84 7.04
C ARG A 80 -17.62 -5.10 7.91
N ASP A 81 -17.46 -6.28 7.33
CA ASP A 81 -17.56 -7.55 8.04
C ASP A 81 -16.22 -8.03 8.58
N ALA A 82 -16.25 -9.00 9.51
CA ALA A 82 -15.05 -9.60 10.07
C ALA A 82 -14.15 -10.23 8.98
N ALA A 83 -14.76 -10.82 7.95
CA ALA A 83 -14.07 -11.32 6.77
C ALA A 83 -13.30 -10.21 6.04
N GLY A 84 -13.87 -9.00 5.97
CA GLY A 84 -13.21 -7.79 5.48
C GLY A 84 -11.96 -7.41 6.25
N SER A 85 -12.06 -7.33 7.58
CA SER A 85 -10.91 -7.02 8.44
C SER A 85 -9.77 -8.02 8.25
N PHE A 86 -10.10 -9.32 8.18
CA PHE A 86 -9.11 -10.35 7.88
C PHE A 86 -8.51 -10.21 6.48
N ALA A 87 -9.33 -9.91 5.47
CA ALA A 87 -8.86 -9.70 4.10
C ALA A 87 -7.89 -8.50 4.00
N VAL A 88 -8.17 -7.40 4.70
CA VAL A 88 -7.30 -6.22 4.81
C VAL A 88 -5.94 -6.60 5.40
N ARG A 89 -5.94 -7.28 6.56
CA ARG A 89 -4.70 -7.75 7.22
C ARG A 89 -3.90 -8.67 6.30
N LYS A 90 -4.57 -9.62 5.65
CA LYS A 90 -3.93 -10.58 4.74
C LYS A 90 -3.32 -9.90 3.52
N ALA A 91 -4.02 -8.93 2.92
CA ALA A 91 -3.51 -8.18 1.78
C ALA A 91 -2.26 -7.36 2.17
N LEU A 92 -2.33 -6.66 3.31
CA LEU A 92 -1.21 -5.88 3.83
C LEU A 92 0.04 -6.73 4.07
N ALA A 93 -0.10 -7.83 4.80
CA ALA A 93 0.99 -8.76 5.07
C ALA A 93 1.61 -9.32 3.78
N ARG A 94 0.77 -9.74 2.84
CA ARG A 94 1.23 -10.35 1.58
C ARG A 94 2.03 -9.38 0.73
N GLU A 95 1.57 -8.15 0.58
CA GLU A 95 2.24 -7.14 -0.24
C GLU A 95 3.56 -6.71 0.42
N ILE A 96 3.57 -6.43 1.72
CA ILE A 96 4.80 -6.04 2.43
C ILE A 96 5.83 -7.17 2.33
N ALA A 97 5.40 -8.41 2.53
CA ALA A 97 6.28 -9.56 2.38
C ALA A 97 6.83 -9.74 0.97
N ALA A 98 6.01 -9.54 -0.07
CA ALA A 98 6.45 -9.64 -1.46
C ALA A 98 7.58 -8.63 -1.72
N LYS A 99 7.45 -7.40 -1.21
CA LYS A 99 8.51 -6.40 -1.31
C LYS A 99 9.72 -6.74 -0.46
N ALA A 100 9.52 -7.17 0.79
CA ALA A 100 10.58 -7.57 1.71
C ALA A 100 11.43 -8.71 1.14
N ARG A 101 10.83 -9.72 0.49
CA ARG A 101 11.59 -10.79 -0.19
C ARG A 101 12.57 -10.26 -1.24
N SER A 102 12.21 -9.19 -1.94
CA SER A 102 13.13 -8.57 -2.91
C SER A 102 14.36 -7.96 -2.26
N LEU A 103 14.34 -7.69 -0.96
CA LEU A 103 15.49 -7.21 -0.19
C LEU A 103 16.36 -8.36 0.34
N ASN A 104 15.83 -9.57 0.49
CA ASN A 104 16.59 -10.72 1.00
C ASN A 104 17.52 -11.29 -0.08
N ARG A 105 18.76 -10.80 -0.11
CA ARG A 105 19.82 -11.23 -1.05
C ARG A 105 21.09 -11.62 -0.27
N PRO A 106 21.98 -12.45 -0.84
CA PRO A 106 23.28 -12.72 -0.23
C PRO A 106 24.05 -11.41 0.02
N GLY A 107 24.64 -11.27 1.21
CA GLY A 107 25.46 -10.11 1.57
C GLY A 107 24.68 -8.87 2.05
N ILE A 108 23.39 -9.02 2.40
CA ILE A 108 22.62 -7.93 3.04
C ILE A 108 23.25 -7.53 4.38
N THR A 109 23.09 -6.26 4.76
CA THR A 109 23.56 -5.73 6.05
C THR A 109 22.76 -6.31 7.20
N GLU A 110 23.30 -6.29 8.42
CA GLU A 110 22.54 -6.71 9.61
C GLU A 110 21.31 -5.83 9.82
N ARG A 111 21.38 -4.52 9.50
CA ARG A 111 20.23 -3.64 9.59
C ARG A 111 19.11 -4.04 8.61
N THR A 112 19.47 -4.40 7.37
CA THR A 112 18.50 -4.93 6.42
C THR A 112 17.94 -6.27 6.89
N ARG A 113 18.75 -7.13 7.50
CA ARG A 113 18.30 -8.39 8.11
C ARG A 113 17.30 -8.14 9.24
N ASP A 114 17.57 -7.19 10.12
CA ASP A 114 16.67 -6.81 11.23
C ASP A 114 15.34 -6.26 10.72
N ALA A 115 15.36 -5.41 9.70
CA ALA A 115 14.12 -4.95 9.07
C ALA A 115 13.28 -6.10 8.50
N LEU A 116 13.92 -7.12 7.91
CA LEU A 116 13.23 -8.33 7.45
C LEU A 116 12.64 -9.14 8.62
N ARG A 117 13.33 -9.19 9.77
CA ARG A 117 12.81 -9.84 10.99
C ARG A 117 11.57 -9.14 11.50
N SER A 118 11.54 -7.80 11.53
CA SER A 118 10.36 -7.01 11.90
C SER A 118 9.17 -7.29 10.97
N VAL A 119 9.41 -7.36 9.65
CA VAL A 119 8.36 -7.75 8.70
C VAL A 119 7.87 -9.18 8.95
N ALA A 120 8.77 -10.12 9.27
CA ALA A 120 8.40 -11.50 9.55
C ALA A 120 7.51 -11.59 10.81
N ALA A 121 7.90 -10.91 11.89
CA ALA A 121 7.14 -10.86 13.13
C ALA A 121 5.75 -10.22 12.93
N PHE A 122 5.68 -9.12 12.17
CA PHE A 122 4.44 -8.47 11.79
C PHE A 122 3.48 -9.41 11.05
N ASN A 123 3.98 -10.16 10.06
CA ASN A 123 3.15 -11.09 9.29
C ASN A 123 2.56 -12.21 10.15
N VAL A 124 3.30 -12.68 11.17
CA VAL A 124 2.78 -13.64 12.15
C VAL A 124 1.63 -13.04 12.95
N LYS A 125 1.77 -11.80 13.45
CA LYS A 125 0.70 -11.13 14.21
C LYS A 125 -0.53 -10.79 13.38
N LEU A 126 -0.37 -10.61 12.07
CA LEU A 126 -1.49 -10.47 11.15
C LEU A 126 -2.22 -11.79 10.84
N GLY A 127 -1.77 -12.92 11.39
CA GLY A 127 -2.38 -14.23 11.16
C GLY A 127 -2.03 -14.81 9.79
N THR A 128 -0.90 -14.39 9.20
CA THR A 128 -0.44 -14.82 7.87
C THR A 128 0.79 -15.71 7.95
N SER A 129 0.73 -16.77 8.74
CA SER A 129 1.84 -17.69 9.03
C SER A 129 2.39 -18.48 7.83
N GLY A 130 1.84 -18.31 6.63
CA GLY A 130 2.30 -18.96 5.40
C GLY A 130 3.30 -18.13 4.57
N ILE A 131 3.73 -16.97 5.07
CA ILE A 131 4.65 -16.09 4.37
C ILE A 131 6.06 -16.29 4.93
N ASP A 132 6.87 -17.07 4.23
CA ASP A 132 8.29 -17.20 4.55
C ASP A 132 9.12 -16.07 3.89
N LEU A 133 10.01 -15.47 4.67
CA LEU A 133 10.96 -14.43 4.27
C LEU A 133 12.42 -14.91 4.30
N GLY A 134 12.69 -16.16 4.72
CA GLY A 134 14.04 -16.70 4.82
C GLY A 134 14.88 -16.06 5.93
N VAL A 135 14.22 -15.51 6.95
CA VAL A 135 14.84 -14.95 8.15
C VAL A 135 14.20 -15.54 9.40
N GLU A 136 14.97 -15.67 10.47
CA GLU A 136 14.46 -16.07 11.77
C GLU A 136 13.47 -15.02 12.30
N ILE A 137 12.37 -15.48 12.88
CA ILE A 137 11.39 -14.58 13.49
C ILE A 137 11.86 -14.25 14.90
N VAL A 138 12.12 -12.97 15.15
CA VAL A 138 12.56 -12.46 16.46
C VAL A 138 11.43 -11.63 17.06
N SER A 139 11.14 -11.84 18.35
CA SER A 139 10.14 -11.09 19.09
C SER A 139 10.65 -9.76 19.62
N GLY A 140 9.76 -8.79 19.84
CA GLY A 140 10.05 -7.50 20.47
C GLY A 140 10.04 -6.30 19.51
N ARG A 141 9.74 -6.51 18.24
CA ARG A 141 9.56 -5.45 17.24
C ARG A 141 8.48 -5.84 16.23
N ALA A 142 7.57 -4.91 15.94
CA ALA A 142 6.42 -5.07 15.07
C ALA A 142 5.53 -6.29 15.42
N ASP A 143 5.49 -6.67 16.70
CA ASP A 143 4.87 -7.90 17.16
C ASP A 143 3.88 -7.70 18.32
N SER A 144 3.46 -6.46 18.58
CA SER A 144 2.57 -6.11 19.70
C SER A 144 1.13 -6.58 19.49
N GLY A 145 0.70 -6.73 18.23
CA GLY A 145 -0.69 -7.01 17.85
C GLY A 145 -1.54 -5.75 17.67
N ALA A 146 -1.02 -4.57 18.02
CA ALA A 146 -1.62 -3.27 17.73
C ALA A 146 -1.16 -2.79 16.35
N LEU A 147 -2.08 -2.79 15.37
CA LEU A 147 -1.75 -2.57 13.96
C LEU A 147 -1.10 -1.20 13.69
N ASP A 148 -1.52 -0.16 14.39
CA ASP A 148 -0.99 1.19 14.27
C ASP A 148 0.47 1.30 14.77
N ILE A 149 0.80 0.57 15.84
CA ILE A 149 2.16 0.46 16.36
C ILE A 149 3.01 -0.40 15.43
N ASP A 150 2.53 -1.60 15.12
CA ASP A 150 3.32 -2.58 14.36
C ASP A 150 3.62 -2.10 12.93
N VAL A 151 2.66 -1.47 12.24
CA VAL A 151 2.89 -0.89 10.90
C VAL A 151 3.92 0.22 10.96
N ARG A 152 3.88 1.05 12.01
CA ARG A 152 4.86 2.12 12.18
C ARG A 152 6.26 1.56 12.36
N GLU A 153 6.43 0.56 13.22
CA GLU A 153 7.74 -0.09 13.45
C GLU A 153 8.28 -0.73 12.17
N VAL A 154 7.43 -1.45 11.41
CA VAL A 154 7.82 -2.01 10.09
C VAL A 154 8.32 -0.92 9.14
N VAL A 155 7.63 0.22 9.07
CA VAL A 155 8.03 1.33 8.19
C VAL A 155 9.34 1.98 8.66
N GLU A 156 9.51 2.20 9.96
CA GLU A 156 10.75 2.75 10.54
C GLU A 156 11.96 1.84 10.25
N ASP A 157 11.79 0.53 10.42
CA ASP A 157 12.87 -0.43 10.21
C ASP A 157 13.20 -0.60 8.71
N LEU A 158 12.18 -0.63 7.84
CA LEU A 158 12.38 -0.72 6.38
C LEU A 158 13.00 0.54 5.75
N THR A 159 12.75 1.71 6.33
CA THR A 159 13.29 2.99 5.81
C THR A 159 14.67 3.33 6.34
N SER A 160 15.08 2.69 7.44
CA SER A 160 16.43 2.84 8.01
C SER A 160 17.43 1.80 7.49
N ALA A 161 16.95 0.70 6.91
CA ALA A 161 17.70 -0.42 6.32
C ALA A 161 18.44 -0.10 5.01
#